data_AF-A0A7Y1XGI2-F1
#
_entry.id   AF-A0A7Y1XGI2-F1
#
_cell.length_a   1.000
_cell.length_b   1.000
_cell.length_c   1.000
_cell.angle_alpha   90.00
_cell.angle_beta   90.00
_cell.angle_gamma   90.00
#
_symmetry.space_group_name_H-M   'P 1'
#
loop_
_entity.id
_entity.type
_entity.pdbx_description
1 polymer ?
#
loop_
_entity_poly.entity_id
_entity_poly.type
_entity_poly.pdbx_seq_one_letter_code
_entity_poly.pdbx_strand_id
1 'polypeptide(L)'
;TGIGLGAFIAFFAFIGFEDMVNVAEEVKNPARNMPAAILLALVIATGMYASVSVVAVLALPVEQLSASTAPLTDVLAQLANYDPRYISAISMMAIINGALIQMVMASRLLYGMAKKGWLPGTLARVNAKTRTPVNATLIVIGIILTLALWLPIQTLAIATSYIVLVVFSMVNAALFALRLREGRATEGWSVPIWVPLFGLVFSASLIIFELMQH
;
A
#
# COMPACT_ATOMS: atom_id res chain seq x y z
N THR A 1 18.00 5.90 -16.00
CA THR A 1 17.14 4.74 -15.71
C THR A 1 16.91 4.53 -14.21
N GLY A 2 17.93 4.60 -13.36
CA GLY A 2 17.78 4.34 -11.91
C GLY A 2 16.77 5.19 -11.12
N ILE A 3 16.56 6.47 -11.47
CA ILE A 3 15.56 7.33 -10.79
C ILE A 3 14.13 6.78 -10.95
N GLY A 4 13.84 6.21 -12.12
CA GLY A 4 12.53 5.67 -12.46
C GLY A 4 12.14 4.46 -11.63
N LEU A 5 12.98 3.43 -11.68
CA LEU A 5 12.83 2.22 -10.87
C LEU A 5 12.85 2.52 -9.37
N GLY A 6 13.73 3.44 -8.94
CA GLY A 6 13.79 3.89 -7.54
C GLY A 6 12.49 4.55 -7.09
N ALA A 7 11.88 5.40 -7.92
CA ALA A 7 10.58 6.01 -7.63
C ALA A 7 9.45 4.97 -7.55
N PHE A 8 9.49 3.93 -8.39
CA PHE A 8 8.51 2.85 -8.39
C PHE A 8 8.59 1.98 -7.12
N ILE A 9 9.81 1.63 -6.72
CA ILE A 9 10.05 0.91 -5.46
C ILE A 9 9.72 1.81 -4.26
N ALA A 10 10.00 3.12 -4.34
CA ALA A 10 9.61 4.05 -3.28
C ALA A 10 8.08 4.19 -3.17
N PHE A 11 7.35 4.14 -4.28
CA PHE A 11 5.88 4.16 -4.29
C PHE A 11 5.30 2.98 -3.49
N PHE A 12 5.94 1.81 -3.53
CA PHE A 12 5.55 0.66 -2.70
C PHE A 12 5.45 1.01 -1.21
N ALA A 13 6.35 1.86 -0.70
CA ALA A 13 6.32 2.28 0.71
C ALA A 13 5.10 3.14 1.08
N PHE A 14 4.45 3.76 0.09
CA PHE A 14 3.25 4.57 0.30
C PHE A 14 1.94 3.77 0.18
N ILE A 15 1.99 2.53 -0.31
CA ILE A 15 0.81 1.68 -0.43
C ILE A 15 0.23 1.40 0.96
N GLY A 16 -1.09 1.53 1.08
CA GLY A 16 -1.84 1.31 2.32
C GLY A 16 -2.68 2.51 2.76
N PHE A 17 -2.50 3.70 2.16
CA PHE A 17 -3.40 4.82 2.43
C PHE A 17 -4.83 4.54 1.91
N GLU A 18 -4.93 3.80 0.82
CA GLU A 18 -6.18 3.36 0.21
C GLU A 18 -6.95 2.37 1.11
N ASP A 19 -6.23 1.59 1.92
CA ASP A 19 -6.83 0.61 2.82
C ASP A 19 -7.66 1.27 3.94
N MET A 20 -7.37 2.54 4.27
CA MET A 20 -8.16 3.30 5.26
C MET A 20 -9.63 3.41 4.85
N VAL A 21 -9.92 3.42 3.55
CA VAL A 21 -11.29 3.55 3.01
C VAL A 21 -12.15 2.34 3.35
N ASN A 22 -11.55 1.17 3.52
CA ASN A 22 -12.26 -0.05 3.91
C ASN A 22 -12.87 0.04 5.33
N VAL A 23 -12.40 0.98 6.14
CA VAL A 23 -12.87 1.21 7.52
C VAL A 23 -13.64 2.54 7.62
N ALA A 24 -13.99 3.15 6.48
CA ALA A 24 -14.71 4.43 6.45
C ALA A 24 -16.06 4.38 7.17
N GLU A 25 -16.70 3.21 7.24
CA GLU A 25 -17.95 3.00 7.98
C GLU A 25 -17.79 3.16 9.50
N GLU A 26 -16.58 2.97 10.04
CA GLU A 26 -16.28 3.12 11.46
C GLU A 26 -15.84 4.55 11.82
N VAL A 27 -15.67 5.43 10.82
CA VAL A 27 -15.19 6.81 11.00
C VAL A 27 -16.36 7.76 11.24
N LYS A 28 -16.26 8.59 12.29
CA LYS A 28 -17.20 9.69 12.52
C LYS A 28 -17.12 10.70 11.38
N ASN A 29 -18.25 11.07 10.76
CA ASN A 29 -18.31 12.04 9.65
C ASN A 29 -17.30 11.76 8.51
N PRO A 30 -17.40 10.60 7.85
CA PRO A 30 -16.38 10.13 6.91
C PRO A 30 -16.18 11.10 5.74
N ALA A 31 -17.24 11.77 5.26
CA ALA A 31 -17.18 12.73 4.16
C ALA A 31 -16.18 13.89 4.40
N ARG A 32 -15.94 14.28 5.65
CA ARG A 32 -15.00 15.35 6.00
C ARG A 32 -13.69 14.81 6.59
N ASN A 33 -13.78 13.77 7.41
CA ASN A 33 -12.64 13.28 8.16
C ASN A 33 -11.73 12.35 7.33
N MET A 34 -12.29 11.56 6.40
CA MET A 34 -11.48 10.68 5.55
C MET A 34 -10.52 11.45 4.64
N PRO A 35 -10.94 12.50 3.89
CA PRO A 35 -10.01 13.24 3.03
C PRO A 35 -8.88 13.90 3.84
N ALA A 36 -9.20 14.50 4.99
CA ALA A 36 -8.21 15.14 5.84
C ALA A 36 -7.23 14.13 6.46
N ALA A 37 -7.72 12.98 6.90
CA ALA A 37 -6.90 11.92 7.46
C ALA A 37 -5.90 11.35 6.43
N ILE A 38 -6.36 11.09 5.20
CA ILE A 38 -5.51 10.59 4.11
C ILE A 38 -4.39 11.59 3.79
N LEU A 39 -4.71 12.87 3.62
CA LEU A 39 -3.72 13.90 3.33
C LEU A 39 -2.72 14.08 4.47
N LEU A 40 -3.20 14.10 5.73
CA LEU A 40 -2.33 14.24 6.89
C LEU A 40 -1.38 13.03 7.03
N ALA A 41 -1.91 11.82 6.85
CA ALA A 41 -1.10 10.60 6.90
C ALA A 41 -0.02 10.61 5.81
N LEU A 42 -0.37 11.02 4.59
CA LEU A 42 0.59 11.11 3.47
C LEU A 42 1.70 12.12 3.76
N VAL A 43 1.36 13.31 4.26
CA VAL A 43 2.35 14.35 4.59
C VAL A 43 3.28 13.89 5.71
N ILE A 44 2.73 13.31 6.78
CA ILE A 44 3.52 12.80 7.90
C ILE A 44 4.45 11.68 7.44
N ALA A 45 3.92 10.69 6.70
CA ALA A 45 4.72 9.57 6.18
C ALA A 45 5.83 10.06 5.24
N THR A 46 5.52 10.99 4.33
CA THR A 46 6.52 11.58 3.43
C THR A 46 7.63 12.28 4.21
N GLY A 47 7.27 13.08 5.23
CA GLY A 47 8.24 13.75 6.09
C GLY A 47 9.13 12.76 6.85
N MET A 48 8.54 11.68 7.37
CA MET A 48 9.30 10.62 8.04
C MET A 48 10.24 9.90 7.09
N TYR A 49 9.78 9.47 5.92
CA TYR A 49 10.61 8.79 4.93
C TYR A 49 11.76 9.68 4.44
N ALA A 50 11.47 10.94 4.10
CA ALA A 50 12.51 11.89 3.70
C ALA A 50 13.56 12.09 4.81
N SER A 51 13.11 12.24 6.06
CA SER A 51 14.02 12.42 7.21
C SER A 51 14.92 11.20 7.41
N VAL A 52 14.35 9.99 7.38
CA VAL A 52 15.11 8.74 7.54
C VAL A 52 16.10 8.56 6.39
N SER A 53 15.69 8.82 5.14
CA SER A 53 16.59 8.74 3.97
C SER A 53 17.75 9.73 4.06
N VAL A 54 17.50 10.97 4.48
CA VAL A 54 18.55 11.98 4.67
C VAL A 54 19.53 11.53 5.75
N VAL A 55 19.04 11.07 6.90
CA VAL A 55 19.91 10.57 7.99
C VAL A 55 20.74 9.38 7.52
N ALA A 56 20.16 8.42 6.79
CA ALA A 56 20.87 7.25 6.31
C ALA A 56 22.04 7.61 5.38
N VAL A 57 21.78 8.46 4.37
CA VAL A 57 22.80 8.87 3.38
C VAL A 57 23.90 9.74 4.01
N LEU A 58 23.60 10.48 5.07
CA LEU A 58 24.61 11.24 5.82
C LEU A 58 25.44 10.36 6.76
N ALA A 59 24.88 9.24 7.22
CA ALA A 59 25.52 8.37 8.20
C ALA A 59 26.49 7.35 7.59
N LEU A 60 26.15 6.81 6.43
CA LEU A 60 26.92 5.75 5.77
C LEU A 60 27.12 6.04 4.27
N PRO A 61 28.26 5.61 3.69
CA PRO A 61 28.46 5.65 2.24
C PRO A 61 27.37 4.89 1.49
N VAL A 62 26.96 5.41 0.32
CA VAL A 62 25.88 4.84 -0.49
C VAL A 62 26.18 3.40 -0.89
N GLU A 63 27.45 3.07 -1.10
CA GLU A 63 27.91 1.72 -1.44
C GLU A 63 27.60 0.73 -0.31
N GLN A 64 27.81 1.14 0.94
CA GLN A 64 27.49 0.31 2.12
C GLN A 64 25.98 0.15 2.29
N LEU A 65 25.22 1.24 2.12
CA LEU A 65 23.75 1.18 2.16
C LEU A 65 23.17 0.26 1.08
N SER A 66 23.75 0.29 -0.13
CA SER A 66 23.29 -0.54 -1.26
C SER A 66 23.60 -2.03 -1.10
N ALA A 67 24.67 -2.37 -0.35
CA ALA A 67 25.07 -3.74 -0.09
C ALA A 67 24.40 -4.33 1.17
N SER A 68 23.81 -3.48 2.01
CA SER A 68 23.21 -3.91 3.28
C SER A 68 21.83 -4.54 3.09
N THR A 69 21.59 -5.64 3.80
CA THR A 69 20.27 -6.27 3.93
C THR A 69 19.42 -5.64 5.04
N ALA A 70 20.02 -4.81 5.91
CA ALA A 70 19.34 -4.11 7.00
C ALA A 70 19.90 -2.68 7.18
N PRO A 71 19.74 -1.77 6.20
CA PRO A 71 20.44 -0.49 6.17
C PRO A 71 20.18 0.40 7.39
N LEU A 72 18.94 0.38 7.91
CA LEU A 72 18.57 1.17 9.08
C LEU A 72 19.29 0.68 10.36
N THR A 73 19.47 -0.63 10.49
CA THR A 73 20.19 -1.22 11.61
C THR A 73 21.66 -0.82 11.58
N ASP A 74 22.28 -0.83 10.39
CA ASP A 74 23.67 -0.44 10.21
C ASP A 74 23.90 1.05 10.52
N VAL A 75 22.98 1.91 10.07
CA VAL A 75 23.01 3.36 10.37
C VAL A 75 22.96 3.59 11.88
N LEU A 76 22.10 2.88 12.61
CA LEU A 76 21.98 3.05 14.06
C LEU A 76 23.17 2.48 14.82
N ALA A 77 23.73 1.36 14.36
CA ALA A 77 24.95 0.80 14.92
C ALA A 77 26.12 1.81 14.80
N GLN A 78 26.22 2.48 13.64
CA GLN A 78 27.26 3.48 13.38
C GLN A 78 27.09 4.78 14.19
N LEU A 79 25.87 5.31 14.30
CA LEU A 79 25.62 6.62 14.91
C LEU A 79 25.49 6.60 16.43
N ALA A 80 24.94 5.52 17.00
CA ALA A 80 24.46 5.54 18.39
C ALA A 80 25.09 4.46 19.28
N ASN A 81 26.04 3.65 18.78
CA ASN A 81 26.55 2.45 19.47
C ASN A 81 25.41 1.58 20.05
N TYR A 82 24.28 1.56 19.36
CA TYR A 82 23.07 0.90 19.81
C TYR A 82 23.15 -0.58 19.46
N ASP A 83 22.69 -1.48 20.34
CA ASP A 83 22.68 -2.91 20.03
C ASP A 83 21.68 -3.18 18.87
N PRO A 84 22.17 -3.69 17.72
CA PRO A 84 21.37 -4.02 16.54
C PRO A 84 20.16 -4.94 16.82
N ARG A 85 20.22 -5.72 17.90
CA ARG A 85 19.18 -6.70 18.25
C ARG A 85 17.87 -6.02 18.63
N TYR A 86 17.90 -4.88 19.31
CA TYR A 86 16.69 -4.19 19.74
C TYR A 86 15.90 -3.62 18.57
N ILE A 87 16.59 -2.92 17.65
CA ILE A 87 15.92 -2.36 16.46
C ILE A 87 15.40 -3.47 15.55
N SER A 88 16.14 -4.58 15.43
CA SER A 88 15.71 -5.74 14.66
C SER A 88 14.45 -6.39 15.26
N ALA A 89 14.37 -6.52 16.58
CA ALA A 89 13.18 -7.04 17.26
C ALA A 89 11.95 -6.13 17.08
N ILE A 90 12.12 -4.81 17.22
CA ILE A 90 11.05 -3.83 16.99
C ILE A 90 10.58 -3.90 15.53
N SER A 91 11.52 -3.94 14.58
CA SER A 91 11.22 -4.03 13.14
C SER A 91 10.47 -5.32 12.81
N MET A 92 10.88 -6.45 13.39
CA MET A 92 10.21 -7.73 13.19
C MET A 92 8.77 -7.70 13.72
N MET A 93 8.55 -7.15 14.93
CA MET A 93 7.20 -6.98 15.46
C MET A 93 6.33 -6.08 14.57
N ALA A 94 6.89 -4.97 14.06
CA ALA A 94 6.19 -4.07 13.16
C ALA A 94 5.79 -4.76 11.84
N ILE A 95 6.72 -5.50 11.22
CA ILE A 95 6.48 -6.25 9.98
C ILE A 95 5.41 -7.33 10.19
N ILE A 96 5.48 -8.10 11.28
CA ILE A 96 4.48 -9.13 11.61
C ILE A 96 3.10 -8.50 11.78
N ASN A 97 3.01 -7.39 12.53
CA ASN A 97 1.74 -6.69 12.72
C ASN A 97 1.18 -6.17 11.39
N GLY A 98 2.02 -5.58 10.53
CA GLY A 98 1.61 -5.14 9.20
C GLY A 98 1.10 -6.29 8.33
N ALA A 99 1.81 -7.42 8.32
CA ALA A 99 1.40 -8.61 7.58
C ALA A 99 0.05 -9.17 8.07
N LEU A 100 -0.16 -9.22 9.39
CA LEU A 100 -1.42 -9.68 9.98
C LEU A 100 -2.59 -8.79 9.59
N ILE A 101 -2.42 -7.46 9.62
CA ILE A 101 -3.45 -6.52 9.20
C ILE A 101 -3.80 -6.74 7.73
N GLN A 102 -2.81 -6.85 6.84
CA GLN A 102 -3.06 -7.08 5.41
C GLN A 102 -3.76 -8.43 5.15
N MET A 103 -3.41 -9.49 5.89
CA MET A 103 -4.12 -10.78 5.80
C MET A 103 -5.60 -10.66 6.18
N VAL A 104 -5.92 -9.89 7.23
CA VAL A 104 -7.30 -9.65 7.66
C VAL A 104 -8.06 -8.84 6.61
N MET A 105 -7.46 -7.78 6.08
CA MET A 105 -8.09 -6.90 5.09
C MET A 105 -8.38 -7.66 3.79
N ALA A 106 -7.41 -8.41 3.26
CA ALA A 106 -7.60 -9.23 2.07
C ALA A 106 -8.70 -10.30 2.27
N SER A 107 -8.74 -10.94 3.44
CA SER A 107 -9.80 -11.92 3.76
C SER A 107 -11.20 -11.29 3.77
N ARG A 108 -11.32 -10.06 4.32
CA ARG A 108 -12.59 -9.31 4.34
C ARG A 108 -13.04 -8.89 2.95
N LEU A 109 -12.10 -8.50 2.08
CA LEU A 109 -12.38 -8.17 0.69
C LEU A 109 -12.95 -9.39 -0.06
N LEU A 110 -12.29 -10.55 0.04
CA LEU A 110 -12.77 -11.79 -0.59
C LEU A 110 -14.16 -12.20 -0.08
N TYR A 111 -14.39 -12.07 1.24
CA TYR A 111 -15.71 -12.31 1.84
C TYR A 111 -16.78 -11.36 1.27
N GLY A 112 -16.48 -10.07 1.16
CA GLY A 112 -17.39 -9.06 0.61
C GLY A 112 -17.76 -9.34 -0.84
N MET A 113 -16.78 -9.73 -1.67
CA MET A 113 -17.01 -10.13 -3.07
C MET A 113 -17.85 -11.40 -3.18
N ALA A 114 -17.58 -12.41 -2.34
CA ALA A 114 -18.36 -13.65 -2.32
C ALA A 114 -19.81 -13.41 -1.88
N LYS A 115 -20.05 -12.51 -0.93
CA LYS A 115 -21.40 -12.11 -0.51
C LYS A 115 -22.19 -11.41 -1.63
N LYS A 116 -21.49 -10.72 -2.54
CA LYS A 116 -22.06 -10.11 -3.76
C LYS A 116 -22.20 -11.10 -4.94
N GLY A 117 -21.84 -12.37 -4.75
CA GLY A 117 -21.94 -13.40 -5.79
C GLY A 117 -20.82 -13.39 -6.83
N TRP A 118 -19.76 -12.60 -6.63
CA TRP A 118 -18.64 -12.49 -7.58
C TRP A 118 -17.61 -13.62 -7.43
N LEU A 119 -17.64 -14.32 -6.30
CA LEU A 119 -16.75 -15.43 -5.97
C LEU A 119 -17.55 -16.61 -5.41
N PRO A 120 -16.97 -17.83 -5.35
CA PRO A 120 -17.65 -18.99 -4.80
C PRO A 120 -18.20 -18.73 -3.38
N GLY A 121 -19.46 -19.12 -3.14
CA GLY A 121 -20.14 -18.89 -1.86
C GLY A 121 -19.47 -19.54 -0.65
N THR A 122 -18.53 -20.47 -0.86
CA THR A 122 -17.70 -21.05 0.20
C THR A 122 -16.81 -20.02 0.90
N LEU A 123 -16.42 -18.94 0.22
CA LEU A 123 -15.66 -17.82 0.78
C LEU A 123 -16.53 -16.86 1.63
N ALA A 124 -17.84 -16.87 1.40
CA ALA A 124 -18.79 -16.10 2.20
C ALA A 124 -19.16 -16.78 3.53
N ARG A 125 -18.64 -18.00 3.80
CA ARG A 125 -18.90 -18.71 5.05
C ARG A 125 -18.05 -18.13 6.17
N VAL A 126 -18.72 -17.70 7.24
CA VAL A 126 -18.09 -17.22 8.47
C VAL A 126 -18.20 -18.29 9.56
N ASN A 127 -17.16 -18.40 10.39
CA ASN A 127 -17.17 -19.29 11.54
C ASN A 127 -18.14 -18.75 12.61
N ALA A 128 -18.98 -19.63 13.18
CA ALA A 128 -20.00 -19.24 14.15
C ALA A 128 -19.44 -18.70 15.49
N LYS A 129 -18.23 -19.15 15.89
CA LYS A 129 -17.60 -18.78 17.16
C LYS A 129 -16.72 -17.53 17.04
N THR A 130 -15.86 -17.46 16.02
CA THR A 130 -14.93 -16.35 15.82
C THR A 130 -15.49 -15.24 14.94
N ARG A 131 -16.60 -15.48 14.23
CA ARG A 131 -17.19 -14.57 13.23
C ARG A 131 -16.21 -14.16 12.12
N THR A 132 -15.22 -14.99 11.85
CA THR A 132 -14.20 -14.75 10.81
C THR A 132 -14.42 -15.64 9.57
N PRO A 133 -14.12 -15.13 8.35
CA PRO A 133 -14.23 -15.91 7.11
C PRO A 133 -13.02 -16.84 6.92
N VAL A 134 -13.00 -17.95 7.66
CA VAL A 134 -11.83 -18.87 7.75
C VAL A 134 -11.36 -19.37 6.38
N ASN A 135 -12.29 -19.71 5.47
CA ASN A 135 -11.93 -20.19 4.13
C ASN A 135 -11.21 -19.12 3.30
N ALA A 136 -11.68 -17.86 3.37
CA ALA A 136 -11.02 -16.74 2.72
C ALA A 136 -9.62 -16.51 3.31
N THR A 137 -9.49 -16.60 4.63
CA THR A 137 -8.20 -16.46 5.31
C THR A 137 -7.21 -17.55 4.92
N LEU A 138 -7.62 -18.81 4.84
CA LEU A 138 -6.74 -19.91 4.42
C LEU A 138 -6.22 -19.73 3.00
N ILE A 139 -7.08 -19.28 2.08
CA ILE A 139 -6.70 -19.02 0.69
C ILE A 139 -5.71 -17.85 0.60
N VAL A 140 -5.99 -16.75 1.31
CA VAL A 140 -5.10 -15.58 1.38
C VAL A 140 -3.74 -15.97 1.94
N ILE A 141 -3.69 -16.71 3.04
CA ILE A 141 -2.44 -17.19 3.64
C ILE A 141 -1.71 -18.11 2.68
N GLY A 142 -2.41 -19.03 2.00
CA GLY A 142 -1.82 -19.92 1.00
C GLY A 142 -1.12 -19.14 -0.11
N ILE A 143 -1.81 -18.15 -0.69
CA ILE A 143 -1.25 -17.28 -1.73
C ILE A 143 -0.03 -16.51 -1.20
N ILE A 144 -0.14 -15.89 -0.03
CA ILE A 144 0.97 -15.12 0.56
C ILE A 144 2.19 -16.01 0.80
N LEU A 145 2.02 -17.19 1.38
CA LEU A 145 3.13 -18.11 1.64
C LEU A 145 3.77 -18.61 0.35
N THR A 146 2.97 -18.94 -0.66
CA THR A 146 3.50 -19.35 -1.98
C THR A 146 4.33 -18.24 -2.60
N LEU A 147 3.81 -17.00 -2.65
CA LEU A 147 4.53 -15.87 -3.23
C LEU A 147 5.78 -15.50 -2.42
N ALA A 148 5.69 -15.50 -1.09
CA ALA A 148 6.82 -15.16 -0.21
C ALA A 148 7.97 -16.17 -0.29
N LEU A 149 7.69 -17.45 -0.57
CA LEU A 149 8.71 -18.49 -0.71
C LEU A 149 9.36 -18.52 -2.10
N TRP A 150 8.66 -18.05 -3.14
CA TRP A 150 9.08 -18.23 -4.54
C TRP A 150 9.58 -16.95 -5.21
N LEU A 151 9.20 -15.76 -4.71
CA LEU A 151 9.51 -14.48 -5.34
C LEU A 151 10.34 -13.58 -4.42
N PRO A 152 11.36 -12.89 -4.95
CA PRO A 152 12.12 -11.92 -4.17
C PRO A 152 11.27 -10.69 -3.87
N ILE A 153 11.54 -10.06 -2.72
CA ILE A 153 10.77 -8.90 -2.24
C ILE A 153 10.75 -7.74 -3.24
N GLN A 154 11.83 -7.53 -3.98
CA GLN A 154 11.91 -6.48 -4.99
C GLN A 154 10.93 -6.72 -6.15
N THR A 155 10.84 -7.96 -6.64
CA THR A 155 9.89 -8.32 -7.69
C THR A 155 8.45 -8.19 -7.20
N LEU A 156 8.18 -8.59 -5.95
CA LEU A 156 6.87 -8.38 -5.34
C LEU A 156 6.53 -6.89 -5.24
N ALA A 157 7.46 -6.05 -4.78
CA ALA A 157 7.26 -4.61 -4.63
C ALA A 157 6.96 -3.92 -5.98
N ILE A 158 7.71 -4.27 -7.04
CA ILE A 158 7.47 -3.77 -8.40
C ILE A 158 6.09 -4.26 -8.89
N ALA A 159 5.80 -5.55 -8.79
CA ALA A 159 4.52 -6.10 -9.24
C ALA A 159 3.32 -5.47 -8.51
N THR A 160 3.40 -5.30 -7.18
CA THR A 160 2.37 -4.64 -6.39
C THR A 160 2.17 -3.18 -6.83
N SER A 161 3.26 -2.42 -6.98
CA SER A 161 3.20 -1.03 -7.42
C SER A 161 2.55 -0.88 -8.79
N TYR A 162 2.89 -1.78 -9.71
CA TYR A 162 2.26 -1.84 -11.04
C TYR A 162 0.76 -2.11 -10.97
N ILE A 163 0.34 -3.13 -10.20
CA ILE A 163 -1.07 -3.48 -10.04
C ILE A 163 -1.84 -2.30 -9.42
N VAL A 164 -1.30 -1.66 -8.38
CA VAL A 164 -1.95 -0.53 -7.71
C VAL A 164 -2.08 0.67 -8.66
N LEU A 165 -1.06 0.98 -9.45
CA LEU A 165 -1.15 2.05 -10.45
C LEU A 165 -2.20 1.76 -11.54
N VAL A 166 -2.33 0.50 -11.96
CA VAL A 166 -3.40 0.09 -12.90
C VAL A 166 -4.77 0.30 -12.25
N VAL A 167 -4.95 -0.14 -10.99
CA VAL A 167 -6.19 0.08 -10.24
C VAL A 167 -6.48 1.57 -10.08
N PHE A 168 -5.50 2.39 -9.73
CA PHE A 168 -5.67 3.85 -9.63
C PHE A 168 -6.02 4.48 -10.98
N SER A 169 -5.43 4.01 -12.08
CA SER A 169 -5.81 4.44 -13.42
C SER A 169 -7.28 4.13 -13.71
N MET A 170 -7.72 2.90 -13.41
CA MET A 170 -9.11 2.48 -13.61
C MET A 170 -10.09 3.28 -12.75
N VAL A 171 -9.78 3.49 -11.47
CA VAL A 171 -10.61 4.27 -10.55
C VAL A 171 -10.72 5.73 -10.99
N ASN A 172 -9.60 6.35 -11.40
CA ASN A 172 -9.60 7.72 -11.90
C ASN A 172 -10.37 7.84 -13.22
N ALA A 173 -10.23 6.88 -14.14
CA ALA A 173 -11.01 6.83 -15.38
C ALA A 173 -12.51 6.68 -15.11
N ALA A 174 -12.89 5.78 -14.19
CA ALA A 174 -14.27 5.58 -13.78
C ALA A 174 -14.87 6.85 -13.16
N LEU A 175 -14.12 7.52 -12.26
CA LEU A 175 -14.56 8.77 -11.64
C LEU A 175 -14.69 9.90 -12.66
N PHE A 176 -13.75 10.00 -13.61
CA PHE A 176 -13.82 10.98 -14.70
C PHE A 176 -15.06 10.73 -15.59
N ALA A 177 -15.31 9.49 -15.99
CA ALA A 177 -16.47 9.12 -16.80
C ALA A 177 -17.79 9.35 -16.07
N LEU A 178 -17.88 8.99 -14.78
CA LEU A 178 -19.05 9.24 -13.94
C LEU A 178 -19.36 10.74 -13.87
N ARG A 179 -18.32 11.55 -13.72
CA ARG A 179 -18.46 12.99 -13.62
C ARG A 179 -18.92 13.69 -14.88
N LEU A 180 -18.53 13.17 -16.05
CA LEU A 180 -19.03 13.66 -17.33
C LEU A 180 -20.51 13.31 -17.54
N ARG A 181 -20.96 12.17 -17.00
CA ARG A 181 -22.35 11.69 -17.15
C ARG A 181 -23.31 12.34 -16.15
N GLU A 182 -22.92 12.39 -14.88
CA GLU A 182 -23.81 12.74 -13.77
C GLU A 182 -23.50 14.12 -13.15
N GLY A 183 -22.40 14.76 -13.56
CA GLY A 183 -21.98 16.05 -13.01
C GLY A 183 -21.31 15.93 -11.65
N ARG A 184 -21.37 17.00 -10.83
CA ARG A 184 -20.80 16.98 -9.47
C ARG A 184 -21.77 16.28 -8.52
N ALA A 185 -21.26 15.38 -7.69
CA ALA A 185 -22.03 14.79 -6.59
C ALA A 185 -22.65 15.87 -5.71
N THR A 186 -23.94 15.69 -5.38
CA THR A 186 -24.72 16.60 -4.53
C THR A 186 -24.46 16.40 -3.03
N GLU A 187 -23.90 15.24 -2.67
CA GLU A 187 -23.56 14.88 -1.28
C GLU A 187 -22.09 14.45 -1.17
N GLY A 188 -21.43 14.83 -0.07
CA GLY A 188 -20.05 14.46 0.23
C GLY A 188 -18.97 15.40 -0.33
N TRP A 189 -17.71 14.96 -0.24
CA TRP A 189 -16.55 15.72 -0.69
C TRP A 189 -16.39 15.64 -2.22
N SER A 190 -16.47 16.79 -2.91
CA SER A 190 -16.30 16.88 -4.35
C SER A 190 -14.97 17.54 -4.70
N VAL A 191 -14.02 16.77 -5.26
CA VAL A 191 -12.80 17.31 -5.88
C VAL A 191 -13.13 17.95 -7.22
N PRO A 192 -12.30 18.78 -7.89
CA PRO A 192 -12.56 19.21 -9.28
C PRO A 192 -12.36 18.10 -10.35
N ILE A 193 -12.86 18.28 -11.58
CA ILE A 193 -12.73 17.26 -12.67
C ILE A 193 -11.29 17.07 -13.17
N TRP A 194 -10.44 18.09 -13.01
CA TRP A 194 -9.04 17.98 -13.38
C TRP A 194 -8.26 17.05 -12.46
N VAL A 195 -8.74 16.79 -11.23
CA VAL A 195 -8.09 15.88 -10.27
C VAL A 195 -8.08 14.43 -10.77
N PRO A 196 -9.23 13.80 -11.12
CA PRO A 196 -9.20 12.45 -11.67
C PRO A 196 -8.50 12.37 -13.02
N LEU A 197 -8.59 13.41 -13.86
CA LEU A 197 -7.86 13.44 -15.13
C LEU A 197 -6.34 13.44 -14.90
N PHE A 198 -5.86 14.27 -13.98
CA PHE A 198 -4.44 14.31 -13.60
C PHE A 198 -4.00 12.98 -13.01
N GLY A 199 -4.79 12.39 -12.09
CA GLY A 199 -4.49 11.08 -11.51
C GLY A 199 -4.42 9.97 -12.56
N LEU A 200 -5.32 9.97 -13.53
CA LEU A 200 -5.32 9.04 -14.67
C LEU A 200 -4.05 9.21 -15.53
N VAL A 201 -3.76 10.44 -15.97
CA VAL A 201 -2.61 10.72 -16.84
C VAL A 201 -1.31 10.39 -16.11
N PHE A 202 -1.19 10.76 -14.84
CA PHE A 202 -0.01 10.48 -14.02
C PHE A 202 0.21 8.98 -13.85
N SER A 203 -0.83 8.24 -13.42
CA SER A 203 -0.74 6.80 -13.21
C SER A 203 -0.43 6.06 -14.52
N ALA A 204 -1.10 6.42 -15.62
CA ALA A 204 -0.85 5.84 -16.94
C ALA A 204 0.57 6.15 -17.45
N SER A 205 1.07 7.36 -17.21
CA SER A 205 2.43 7.74 -17.60
C SER A 205 3.49 6.91 -16.88
N LEU A 206 3.30 6.64 -15.58
CA LEU A 206 4.21 5.81 -14.80
C LEU A 206 4.17 4.34 -15.26
N ILE A 207 2.99 3.81 -15.58
CA ILE A 207 2.84 2.46 -16.14
C ILE A 207 3.58 2.33 -17.48
N ILE A 208 3.38 3.30 -18.39
CA ILE A 208 4.04 3.30 -19.71
C ILE A 208 5.56 3.38 -19.54
N PHE A 209 6.01 4.23 -18.64
CA PHE A 209 7.43 4.41 -18.38
C PHE A 209 8.09 3.16 -17.78
N GLU A 210 7.38 2.42 -16.92
CA GLU A 210 7.84 1.12 -16.42
C GLU A 210 7.90 0.07 -17.55
N LEU A 211 6.88 0.02 -18.41
CA LEU A 211 6.85 -0.89 -19.57
C LEU A 211 7.98 -0.61 -20.57
N MET A 212 8.44 0.64 -20.69
CA MET A 212 9.56 1.00 -21.58
C MET A 212 10.94 0.61 -21.01
N GLN A 213 11.05 0.27 -19.73
CA GLN A 213 12.31 -0.11 -19.09
C GLN A 213 12.54 -1.63 -19.05
N HIS A 214 11.52 -2.43 -19.39
CA HIS A 214 11.60 -3.88 -19.56
C HIS A 214 11.68 -4.25 -21.05
#